data_AF-A0A2J8QNV7-F1
#
_entry.id   AF-A0A2J8QNV7-F1
#
_cell.length_a   1.000
_cell.length_b   1.000
_cell.length_c   1.000
_cell.angle_alpha   90.00
_cell.angle_beta   90.00
_cell.angle_gamma   90.00
#
_symmetry.space_group_name_H-M   'P 1'
#
loop_
_entity.id
_entity.type
_entity.pdbx_description
1 polymer ?
#
loop_
_entity_poly.entity_id
_entity_poly.type
_entity_poly.pdbx_seq_one_letter_code
_entity_poly.pdbx_strand_id
1 'polypeptide(L)' 'AIHLEFQASGNHYVWRKSTSTVHNIIVGKLWIDQSGDIEIVNHKTNDRCQLKFLPYSYFSKEAARKVSRTSHL' A
#
# COMPACT_ATOMS: atom_id res chain seq x y z
N ALA A 1 -8.38 -10.24 -3.31
CA ALA A 1 -8.43 -8.78 -3.53
C ALA A 1 -9.40 -8.19 -2.51
N ILE A 2 -9.26 -6.91 -2.18
CA ILE A 2 -10.15 -6.18 -1.27
C ILE A 2 -11.07 -5.32 -2.14
N HIS A 3 -12.37 -5.33 -1.81
CA HIS A 3 -13.41 -4.64 -2.57
C HIS A 3 -14.09 -3.61 -1.67
N LEU A 4 -14.28 -2.40 -2.18
CA LEU A 4 -15.03 -1.32 -1.55
C LEU A 4 -16.07 -0.79 -2.53
N GLU A 5 -17.34 -0.91 -2.16
CA GLU A 5 -18.47 -0.46 -2.99
C GLU A 5 -19.22 0.66 -2.28
N PHE A 6 -19.32 1.81 -2.93
CA PHE A 6 -20.15 2.92 -2.48
C PHE A 6 -21.54 2.80 -3.12
N GLN A 7 -22.55 2.36 -2.36
CA GLN A 7 -23.89 2.10 -2.90
C GLN A 7 -24.55 3.35 -3.52
N ALA A 8 -24.36 4.52 -2.91
CA ALA A 8 -24.97 5.76 -3.39
C ALA A 8 -24.41 6.23 -4.75
N SER A 9 -23.11 6.08 -4.99
CA SER A 9 -22.46 6.49 -6.24
C SER A 9 -22.26 5.33 -7.23
N GLY A 10 -22.39 4.08 -6.78
CA GLY A 10 -22.06 2.87 -7.54
C GLY A 10 -20.56 2.72 -7.84
N ASN A 11 -19.68 3.47 -7.16
CA ASN A 11 -18.23 3.31 -7.38
C ASN A 11 -17.73 2.01 -6.73
N HIS A 12 -16.94 1.26 -7.49
CA HIS A 12 -16.34 0.00 -7.06
C HIS A 12 -14.82 0.09 -7.10
N TYR A 13 -14.19 0.15 -5.94
CA TYR A 13 -12.75 0.20 -5.80
C TYR A 13 -12.20 -1.17 -5.43
N VAL A 14 -11.14 -1.59 -6.12
CA VAL A 14 -10.46 -2.86 -5.86
C VAL A 14 -8.97 -2.64 -5.70
N TRP A 15 -8.37 -3.28 -4.70
CA TRP A 15 -6.92 -3.28 -4.49
C TRP A 15 -6.43 -4.60 -3.86
N ARG A 16 -5.11 -4.77 -3.80
CA ARG A 16 -4.45 -5.90 -3.12
C ARG A 16 -3.70 -5.42 -1.88
N LYS A 17 -3.58 -6.27 -0.87
CA LYS A 17 -2.84 -5.98 0.37
C LYS A 17 -1.33 -5.96 0.07
N SER A 18 -0.59 -5.04 0.69
CA SER A 18 0.87 -5.04 0.72
C SER A 18 1.44 -6.25 1.48
N THR A 19 2.73 -6.52 1.26
CA THR A 19 3.48 -7.50 2.05
C THR A 19 3.79 -6.91 3.43
N SER A 20 3.51 -7.68 4.48
CA SER A 20 3.84 -7.32 5.86
C SER A 20 5.01 -8.17 6.37
N THR A 21 6.10 -7.54 6.78
CA THR A 21 7.27 -8.24 7.35
C THR A 21 7.34 -7.95 8.85
N VAL A 22 7.43 -9.01 9.66
CA VAL A 22 7.67 -8.90 11.10
C VAL A 22 9.18 -9.03 11.35
N HIS A 23 9.77 -8.01 11.94
CA HIS A 23 11.19 -7.97 12.24
C HIS A 23 11.45 -8.30 13.71
N ASN A 24 12.70 -8.70 14.00
CA ASN A 24 13.20 -8.98 15.35
C ASN A 24 12.48 -10.15 16.05
N ILE A 25 12.05 -11.18 15.30
CA ILE A 25 11.32 -12.34 15.84
C ILE A 25 12.12 -13.21 16.82
N ILE A 26 13.45 -13.06 16.85
CA ILE A 26 14.34 -13.80 17.76
C ILE A 26 14.81 -12.91 18.92
N VAL A 27 15.30 -11.70 18.62
CA VAL A 27 15.90 -10.78 19.61
C VAL A 27 15.59 -9.33 19.24
N GLY A 28 15.30 -8.51 20.26
CA GLY A 28 15.07 -7.07 20.14
C GLY A 28 13.59 -6.68 20.22
N LYS A 29 13.29 -5.39 19.98
CA LYS A 29 11.91 -4.90 19.94
C LYS A 29 11.26 -5.31 18.63
N LEU A 30 10.13 -6.02 18.69
CA LEU A 30 9.33 -6.36 17.52
C LEU A 30 8.82 -5.10 16.81
N TRP A 31 8.86 -5.14 15.48
CA TRP A 31 8.25 -4.11 14.65
C TRP A 31 7.82 -4.70 13.31
N ILE A 32 6.90 -3.99 12.66
CA ILE A 32 6.33 -4.39 11.38
C ILE A 32 6.71 -3.37 10.32
N ASP A 33 7.07 -3.87 9.15
CA ASP A 33 7.24 -3.10 7.93
C ASP A 33 6.19 -3.48 6.89
N GLN A 34 5.79 -2.52 6.06
CA GLN A 34 4.95 -2.78 4.89
C GLN A 34 5.77 -2.49 3.64
N SER A 35 5.74 -3.40 2.67
CA SER A 35 6.41 -3.20 1.40
C SER A 35 5.58 -3.69 0.22
N GLY A 36 5.85 -3.11 -0.94
CA GLY A 36 5.24 -3.47 -2.22
C GLY A 36 4.45 -2.33 -2.85
N ASP A 37 4.07 -2.56 -4.11
CA ASP A 37 3.28 -1.63 -4.91
C ASP A 37 1.79 -2.02 -4.84
N ILE A 38 0.95 -1.08 -4.43
CA ILE A 38 -0.50 -1.23 -4.39
C ILE A 38 -1.11 -0.36 -5.48
N GLU A 39 -1.92 -0.96 -6.35
CA GLU A 39 -2.79 -0.24 -7.27
C GLU A 39 -4.23 -0.31 -6.75
N ILE A 40 -4.87 0.85 -6.63
CA ILE A 40 -6.29 1.00 -6.35
C ILE A 40 -6.97 1.41 -7.66
N VAL A 41 -7.93 0.60 -8.11
CA VAL A 41 -8.66 0.83 -9.37
C VAL A 41 -10.13 1.06 -9.07
N ASN A 42 -10.70 2.15 -9.58
CA ASN A 42 -12.15 2.31 -9.66
C ASN A 42 -12.67 1.67 -10.95
N HIS A 43 -13.45 0.61 -10.85
CA HIS A 43 -13.98 -0.09 -12.03
C HIS A 43 -15.10 0.68 -12.75
N LYS A 44 -15.68 1.70 -12.12
CA LYS A 44 -16.71 2.54 -12.75
C LYS A 44 -16.11 3.64 -13.63
N THR A 45 -15.09 4.34 -13.14
CA THR A 45 -14.48 5.48 -13.82
C THR A 45 -13.16 5.15 -14.50
N ASN A 46 -12.58 3.98 -14.22
CA ASN A 46 -11.21 3.58 -14.55
C ASN A 46 -10.11 4.42 -13.88
N ASP A 47 -10.44 5.24 -12.87
CA ASP A 47 -9.42 5.99 -12.11
C ASP A 47 -8.44 5.03 -11.44
N ARG A 48 -7.15 5.39 -11.48
CA ARG A 48 -6.07 4.58 -10.88
C ARG A 48 -5.23 5.41 -9.92
N CYS A 49 -5.00 4.84 -8.75
CA CYS A 49 -4.09 5.38 -7.77
C CYS A 49 -3.03 4.33 -7.41
N GLN A 50 -1.77 4.68 -7.60
CA GLN A 50 -0.64 3.83 -7.23
C GLN A 50 -0.03 4.31 -5.92
N LEU A 51 0.17 3.39 -5.00
CA LEU A 51 0.83 3.58 -3.72
C LEU A 51 2.06 2.68 -3.67
N LYS A 52 3.23 3.26 -3.41
CA LYS A 52 4.48 2.52 -3.26
C LYS A 52 4.93 2.55 -1.81
N PHE A 53 5.00 1.37 -1.20
CA PHE A 53 5.56 1.16 0.12
C PHE A 53 7.00 0.70 -0.03
N LEU A 54 7.94 1.60 0.26
CA LEU A 54 9.36 1.29 0.21
C LEU A 54 9.74 0.50 1.46
N PRO A 55 10.37 -0.67 1.31
CA PRO A 55 10.82 -1.45 2.46
C PRO A 55 11.84 -0.65 3.26
N TYR A 56 11.87 -0.89 4.57
CA TYR A 56 12.93 -0.38 5.42
C TYR A 56 14.30 -0.84 4.89
N SER A 57 15.22 0.11 4.73
CA SER A 57 16.58 -0.16 4.29
C SER A 57 17.57 0.65 5.13
N TYR A 58 18.51 -0.04 5.74
CA TYR A 58 19.61 0.57 6.53
C TYR A 58 20.52 1.46 5.67
N PHE A 59 20.53 1.24 4.36
CA PHE A 59 21.37 1.97 3.40
C PHE A 59 20.62 3.10 2.69
N SER A 60 19.30 3.23 2.90
CA SER A 60 18.53 4.31 2.29
C SER A 60 18.60 5.58 3.14
N LYS A 61 18.78 6.74 2.48
CA LYS A 61 18.66 8.07 3.12
C LYS A 61 17.20 8.49 3.29
N GLU A 62 16.25 7.70 2.80
CA GLU A 62 14.83 8.02 2.87
C GLU A 62 14.26 7.68 4.24
N ALA A 63 13.31 8.49 4.70
CA ALA A 63 12.62 8.22 5.96
C ALA A 63 11.93 6.85 5.91
N ALA A 64 12.14 6.04 6.95
CA ALA A 64 11.45 4.77 7.12
C ALA A 64 9.93 4.99 7.02
N ARG A 65 9.22 4.07 6.34
CA ARG A 65 7.75 4.07 6.15
C ARG A 65 7.20 5.17 5.22
N LYS A 66 8.03 5.71 4.33
CA LYS A 66 7.56 6.66 3.30
C LYS A 66 6.59 5.96 2.34
N VAL A 67 5.42 6.57 2.15
CA VAL A 67 4.44 6.17 1.13
C VAL A 67 4.47 7.20 0.02
N SER A 68 4.77 6.79 -1.20
CA SER A 68 4.69 7.65 -2.38
C SER A 68 3.38 7.35 -3.12
N ARG A 69 2.62 8.40 -3.45
CA ARG A 69 1.36 8.30 -4.17
C ARG A 69 1.49 8.95 -5.55
N THR A 70 1.07 8.22 -6.58
CA THR A 70 0.86 8.77 -7.93
C THR A 70 -0.60 8.51 -8.31
N SER A 71 -1.33 9.58 -8.64
CA SER A 71 -2.73 9.47 -9.11
C SER A 71 -2.76 9.80 -10.59
N HIS A 72 -3.37 8.92 -11.38
CA HIS A 72 -3.66 9.17 -12.80
C HIS A 72 -5.17 9.34 -12.91
N LEU A 73 -5.59 10.56 -13.28
CA LEU A 73 -6.97 10.90 -13.63
C LEU A 73 -7.23 10.52 -15.09
#